data_AF-A0A143ZV60-F1
#
_entry.id   AF-A0A143ZV60-F1
#
_cell.length_a   1.000
_cell.length_b   1.000
_cell.length_c   1.000
_cell.angle_alpha   90.00
_cell.angle_beta   90.00
_cell.angle_gamma   90.00
#
_symmetry.space_group_name_H-M   'P 1'
#
loop_
_entity.id
_entity.type
_entity.pdbx_description
1 polymer ?
#
loop_
_entity_poly.entity_id
_entity_poly.type
_entity_poly.pdbx_seq_one_letter_code
_entity_poly.pdbx_strand_id
1 'polypeptide(L)'
;MKTTKRSLLASGLAVLVCIAMLAGTTFAWFTDSVVNKGNRIQSGSLSIDAYAYDLDKDGTGGFTIEGVNGGKPFTFDEEGQDLKKDPSPILNETLWEPGKSSAKLLKVQNNGTLAAKIKLDFTVIDGGLQDALWFDFVQVKDGQVTGQFTKRPMSELATIAQDLELPVLKDESLQFILVYGMNEEAGNEYQDKNFSADIAILATQYTEEEDGFGNDQYDKDAEYLTTVSTTEDFMDAVKNASENETIQLTQDIKINDIIPQSQAGDTRIDLNGKTLSMEFDSITEVNGQKVAYCTQVTDSLTVENGTVKRTGDFAWNALDIAVKAGATLNLNNVTWEGAGFQPEGQDATLNIVDSKIKSGTYCVSTNASDNGKFGGVDINISNSTLECEADNSDNAAILFNIPGTLDIKDSTLIGQRQGLIVRGGTANLINCTVKTTGDYNQGLYLNDNWGSGNEVPEAALVIGNRSSSAYRYPATCYLENTTVSNDNGGTAVYLYGNPEEGNGATLTHYLCDIGTIVQGDNGANSEVKKLDIDESENPDPFE
;
A
#
# COMPACT_ATOMS: atom_id res chain seq x y z
N MET A 1 -7.64 -23.57 50.87
CA MET A 1 -6.29 -22.97 51.01
C MET A 1 -5.35 -23.19 49.79
N LYS A 2 -5.52 -24.25 48.97
CA LYS A 2 -4.74 -24.44 47.71
C LYS A 2 -5.29 -23.66 46.51
N THR A 3 -6.60 -23.42 46.45
CA THR A 3 -7.28 -22.67 45.38
C THR A 3 -6.95 -21.17 45.42
N THR A 4 -6.96 -20.57 46.61
CA THR A 4 -6.69 -19.13 46.81
C THR A 4 -5.30 -18.69 46.33
N LYS A 5 -4.29 -19.59 46.37
CA LYS A 5 -2.94 -19.28 45.87
C LYS A 5 -2.84 -19.25 44.35
N ARG A 6 -3.65 -20.06 43.65
CA ARG A 6 -3.70 -20.09 42.18
C ARG A 6 -4.46 -18.89 41.62
N SER A 7 -5.57 -18.52 42.27
CA SER A 7 -6.32 -17.31 41.93
C SER A 7 -5.50 -16.03 42.13
N LEU A 8 -4.65 -15.98 43.17
CA LEU A 8 -3.76 -14.84 43.41
C LEU A 8 -2.65 -14.73 42.34
N LEU A 9 -2.13 -15.86 41.88
CA LEU A 9 -1.13 -15.90 40.79
C LEU A 9 -1.74 -15.51 39.44
N ALA A 10 -2.95 -15.99 39.13
CA ALA A 10 -3.67 -15.61 37.91
C ALA A 10 -4.05 -14.13 37.91
N SER A 11 -4.51 -13.59 39.05
CA SER A 11 -4.80 -12.16 39.21
C SER A 11 -3.53 -11.30 39.12
N GLY A 12 -2.41 -11.75 39.70
CA GLY A 12 -1.12 -11.06 39.58
C GLY A 12 -0.59 -11.05 38.14
N LEU A 13 -0.76 -12.15 37.41
CA LEU A 13 -0.38 -12.25 36.00
C LEU A 13 -1.26 -11.38 35.11
N ALA A 14 -2.58 -11.35 35.34
CA ALA A 14 -3.50 -10.49 34.62
C ALA A 14 -3.17 -9.00 34.82
N VAL A 15 -2.80 -8.59 36.05
CA VAL A 15 -2.34 -7.22 36.33
C VAL A 15 -1.02 -6.91 35.62
N LEU A 16 -0.07 -7.85 35.56
CA LEU A 16 1.18 -7.68 34.81
C LEU A 16 0.94 -7.56 33.30
N VAL A 17 0.00 -8.34 32.74
CA VAL A 17 -0.40 -8.25 31.33
C VAL A 17 -1.11 -6.92 31.05
N CYS A 18 -1.99 -6.46 31.94
CA CYS A 18 -2.58 -5.12 31.83
C CYS A 18 -1.53 -4.01 31.93
N ILE A 19 -0.54 -4.13 32.80
CA ILE A 19 0.56 -3.15 32.92
C ILE A 19 1.47 -3.17 31.68
N ALA A 20 1.75 -4.34 31.10
CA ALA A 20 2.52 -4.46 29.85
C ALA A 20 1.76 -3.87 28.65
N MET A 21 0.45 -4.12 28.56
CA MET A 21 -0.42 -3.48 27.55
C MET A 21 -0.54 -1.96 27.78
N LEU A 22 -0.60 -1.50 29.03
CA LEU A 22 -0.56 -0.07 29.37
C LEU A 22 0.80 0.56 29.06
N ALA A 23 1.92 -0.10 29.34
CA ALA A 23 3.25 0.40 29.02
C ALA A 23 3.50 0.46 27.50
N GLY A 24 3.01 -0.53 26.74
CA GLY A 24 3.04 -0.53 25.27
C GLY A 24 2.14 0.52 24.63
N THR A 25 0.98 0.83 25.22
CA THR A 25 0.04 1.84 24.70
C THR A 25 0.34 3.27 25.18
N THR A 26 1.08 3.46 26.27
CA THR A 26 1.37 4.80 26.82
C THR A 26 2.61 5.47 26.21
N PHE A 27 3.53 4.73 25.59
CA PHE A 27 4.67 5.33 24.89
C PHE A 27 4.34 5.87 23.49
N ALA A 28 3.23 5.46 22.88
CA ALA A 28 2.81 5.93 21.55
C ALA A 28 1.78 7.08 21.56
N TRP A 29 1.13 7.41 22.69
CA TRP A 29 -0.02 8.33 22.67
C TRP A 29 0.14 9.63 23.49
N PHE A 30 1.04 9.73 24.47
CA PHE A 30 1.11 10.93 25.34
C PHE A 30 2.39 11.72 25.23
N THR A 31 2.67 12.20 24.02
CA THR A 31 3.32 13.50 23.79
C THR A 31 2.36 14.42 23.06
N ASP A 32 1.27 14.77 23.74
CA ASP A 32 0.63 16.04 23.47
C ASP A 32 0.44 16.80 24.79
N SER A 33 1.09 17.95 24.88
CA SER A 33 0.83 18.95 25.92
C SER A 33 0.34 20.23 25.27
N VAL A 34 -0.77 20.18 24.53
CA VAL A 34 -1.48 21.40 24.18
C VAL A 34 -2.28 21.90 25.38
N VAL A 35 -1.79 22.97 25.99
CA VAL A 35 -2.56 23.81 26.90
C VAL A 35 -3.71 24.44 26.12
N ASN A 36 -4.90 23.84 26.22
CA ASN A 36 -6.11 24.38 25.61
C ASN A 36 -6.62 25.61 26.39
N LYS A 37 -6.40 26.78 25.80
CA LYS A 37 -7.32 27.91 25.90
C LYS A 37 -7.53 28.49 24.50
N GLY A 38 -8.29 27.77 23.67
CA GLY A 38 -8.81 28.34 22.42
C GLY A 38 -8.92 27.42 21.20
N ASN A 39 -8.58 26.14 21.26
CA ASN A 39 -8.58 25.31 20.06
C ASN A 39 -9.97 24.72 19.78
N ARG A 40 -10.63 25.25 18.74
CA ARG A 40 -11.71 24.59 18.00
C ARG A 40 -11.05 23.75 16.90
N ILE A 41 -11.10 22.42 17.02
CA ILE A 41 -10.77 21.54 15.89
C ILE A 41 -11.97 21.61 14.94
N GLN A 42 -11.84 22.34 13.84
CA GLN A 42 -12.86 22.35 12.79
C GLN A 42 -12.56 21.17 11.86
N SER A 43 -13.21 20.03 12.13
CA SER A 43 -13.20 18.89 11.22
C SER A 43 -14.02 19.23 9.97
N GLY A 44 -13.39 19.12 8.81
CA GLY A 44 -14.04 19.16 7.50
C GLY A 44 -13.46 18.10 6.58
N SER A 45 -14.17 17.77 5.50
CA SER A 45 -13.75 16.77 4.51
C SER A 45 -13.60 17.40 3.13
N LEU A 46 -12.47 17.17 2.47
CA LEU A 46 -12.29 17.44 1.05
C LEU A 46 -12.82 16.23 0.24
N SER A 47 -13.79 16.45 -0.64
CA SER A 47 -14.35 15.37 -1.48
C SER A 47 -14.70 15.93 -2.86
N ILE A 48 -13.82 15.69 -3.83
CA ILE A 48 -13.96 16.19 -5.20
C ILE A 48 -14.29 15.04 -6.14
N ASP A 49 -15.45 15.06 -6.78
CA ASP A 49 -15.81 14.10 -7.83
C ASP A 49 -15.63 14.73 -9.20
N ALA A 50 -15.23 13.93 -10.19
CA ALA A 50 -14.94 14.41 -11.52
C ALA A 50 -15.45 13.46 -12.60
N TYR A 51 -16.01 14.04 -13.65
CA TYR A 51 -16.67 13.31 -14.73
C TYR A 51 -16.32 13.88 -16.10
N ALA A 52 -16.15 13.01 -17.09
CA ALA A 52 -16.05 13.38 -18.50
C ALA A 52 -17.24 12.78 -19.28
N TYR A 53 -17.98 13.63 -20.01
CA TYR A 53 -19.14 13.22 -20.80
C TYR A 53 -18.82 13.32 -22.29
N ASP A 54 -19.16 12.26 -23.02
CA ASP A 54 -18.98 12.13 -24.46
C ASP A 54 -20.06 12.86 -25.26
N LEU A 55 -19.81 13.07 -26.55
CA LEU A 55 -20.80 13.67 -27.44
C LEU A 55 -21.96 12.72 -27.71
N ASP A 56 -23.17 13.18 -27.39
CA ASP A 56 -24.41 12.57 -27.84
C ASP A 56 -24.74 13.08 -29.24
N LYS A 57 -24.69 12.22 -30.26
CA LYS A 57 -24.97 12.59 -31.66
C LYS A 57 -26.46 12.81 -31.94
N ASP A 58 -27.33 12.22 -31.13
CA ASP A 58 -28.78 12.24 -31.30
C ASP A 58 -29.45 13.13 -30.23
N GLY A 59 -28.65 13.70 -29.34
CA GLY A 59 -29.07 14.56 -28.24
C GLY A 59 -29.81 15.81 -28.70
N THR A 60 -30.70 16.30 -27.84
CA THR A 60 -31.43 17.55 -28.04
C THR A 60 -30.98 18.60 -27.05
N GLY A 61 -30.81 19.85 -27.50
CA GLY A 61 -30.30 20.94 -26.67
C GLY A 61 -28.79 21.14 -26.87
N GLY A 62 -28.06 21.35 -25.78
CA GLY A 62 -26.60 21.47 -25.78
C GLY A 62 -26.05 22.90 -25.76
N PHE A 63 -24.73 23.00 -25.90
CA PHE A 63 -23.98 24.24 -25.74
C PHE A 63 -23.50 24.73 -27.10
N THR A 64 -23.91 25.95 -27.47
CA THR A 64 -23.41 26.60 -28.70
C THR A 64 -22.18 27.43 -28.37
N ILE A 65 -21.07 27.15 -29.07
CA ILE A 65 -19.82 27.87 -28.93
C ILE A 65 -19.54 28.58 -30.26
N GLU A 66 -19.45 29.91 -30.24
CA GLU A 66 -19.22 30.70 -31.44
C GLU A 66 -17.83 30.40 -32.04
N GLY A 67 -17.74 30.28 -33.36
CA GLY A 67 -16.47 30.08 -34.07
C GLY A 67 -16.02 28.62 -34.25
N VAL A 68 -16.80 27.64 -33.77
CA VAL A 68 -16.49 26.20 -33.90
C VAL A 68 -17.73 25.39 -34.27
N ASN A 69 -17.54 24.16 -34.75
CA ASN A 69 -18.61 23.22 -35.14
C ASN A 69 -19.65 23.80 -36.13
N GLY A 70 -19.23 24.77 -36.96
CA GLY A 70 -20.13 25.47 -37.89
C GLY A 70 -21.31 26.18 -37.20
N GLY A 71 -21.17 26.58 -35.93
CA GLY A 71 -22.22 27.23 -35.15
C GLY A 71 -23.32 26.29 -34.64
N LYS A 72 -23.14 24.97 -34.77
CA LYS A 72 -24.06 23.97 -34.22
C LYS A 72 -23.74 23.68 -32.74
N PRO A 73 -24.74 23.37 -31.90
CA PRO A 73 -24.51 23.02 -30.50
C PRO A 73 -23.75 21.70 -30.36
N PHE A 74 -23.00 21.57 -29.27
CA PHE A 74 -22.50 20.30 -28.77
C PHE A 74 -23.47 19.74 -27.73
N THR A 75 -23.89 18.51 -27.92
CA THR A 75 -24.74 17.72 -27.02
C THR A 75 -23.92 16.62 -26.39
N PHE A 76 -24.22 16.27 -25.14
CA PHE A 76 -23.43 15.33 -24.34
C PHE A 76 -24.33 14.22 -23.78
N ASP A 77 -23.76 13.04 -23.61
CA ASP A 77 -24.44 11.90 -23.01
C ASP A 77 -24.85 12.18 -21.56
N GLU A 78 -25.91 11.51 -21.08
CA GLU A 78 -26.38 11.66 -19.70
C GLU A 78 -25.46 10.97 -18.68
N GLU A 79 -24.81 9.87 -19.09
CA GLU A 79 -23.86 9.12 -18.27
C GLU A 79 -22.43 9.51 -18.65
N GLY A 80 -21.69 10.05 -17.69
CA GLY A 80 -20.28 10.40 -17.86
C GLY A 80 -19.35 9.33 -17.29
N GLN A 81 -18.14 9.26 -17.84
CA GLN A 81 -17.02 8.51 -17.28
C GLN A 81 -16.67 9.08 -15.90
N ASP A 82 -16.72 8.25 -14.85
CA ASP A 82 -16.28 8.60 -13.49
C ASP A 82 -14.75 8.49 -13.41
N LEU A 83 -14.08 9.64 -13.36
CA LEU A 83 -12.62 9.74 -13.43
C LEU A 83 -11.91 9.15 -12.19
N LYS A 84 -12.64 8.90 -11.10
CA LYS A 84 -12.07 8.18 -9.93
C LYS A 84 -12.04 6.67 -10.11
N LYS A 85 -12.86 6.14 -11.01
CA LYS A 85 -13.10 4.68 -11.13
C LYS A 85 -12.65 4.12 -12.47
N ASP A 86 -12.78 4.90 -13.54
CA ASP A 86 -12.46 4.48 -14.88
C ASP A 86 -11.07 4.98 -15.30
N PRO A 87 -10.08 4.10 -15.46
CA PRO A 87 -8.71 4.47 -15.81
C PRO A 87 -8.51 4.73 -17.33
N SER A 88 -9.58 4.68 -18.13
CA SER A 88 -9.49 4.88 -19.59
C SER A 88 -9.18 6.34 -19.93
N PRO A 89 -8.30 6.62 -20.91
CA PRO A 89 -8.05 8.00 -21.33
C PRO A 89 -9.33 8.67 -21.83
N ILE A 90 -9.57 9.90 -21.38
CA ILE A 90 -10.74 10.68 -21.81
C ILE A 90 -10.71 11.05 -23.30
N LEU A 91 -9.53 11.13 -23.91
CA LEU A 91 -9.34 11.25 -25.36
C LEU A 91 -8.68 9.97 -25.88
N ASN A 92 -9.40 9.18 -26.67
CA ASN A 92 -8.95 7.88 -27.18
C ASN A 92 -9.50 7.57 -28.59
N GLU A 93 -9.79 8.62 -29.36
CA GLU A 93 -10.39 8.50 -30.69
C GLU A 93 -9.47 7.76 -31.67
N THR A 94 -10.05 6.80 -32.38
CA THR A 94 -9.33 5.99 -33.38
C THR A 94 -9.42 6.55 -34.79
N LEU A 95 -10.34 7.49 -35.05
CA LEU A 95 -10.57 8.07 -36.36
C LEU A 95 -10.56 9.60 -36.26
N TRP A 96 -9.50 10.19 -36.81
CA TRP A 96 -9.34 11.62 -36.94
C TRP A 96 -9.50 12.04 -38.40
N GLU A 97 -10.29 13.08 -38.64
CA GLU A 97 -10.58 13.59 -39.97
C GLU A 97 -10.25 15.10 -40.02
N PRO A 98 -9.47 15.57 -41.02
CA PRO A 98 -9.18 16.99 -41.19
C PRO A 98 -10.45 17.85 -41.20
N GLY A 99 -10.47 18.90 -40.38
CA GLY A 99 -11.59 19.83 -40.27
C GLY A 99 -12.76 19.35 -39.41
N LYS A 100 -12.70 18.15 -38.82
CA LYS A 100 -13.69 17.71 -37.83
C LYS A 100 -13.31 18.18 -36.43
N SER A 101 -14.31 18.69 -35.72
CA SER A 101 -14.26 19.00 -34.30
C SER A 101 -15.08 18.00 -33.48
N SER A 102 -14.64 17.75 -32.26
CA SER A 102 -15.32 16.99 -31.21
C SER A 102 -15.27 17.79 -29.90
N ALA A 103 -15.92 17.30 -28.86
CA ALA A 103 -15.82 17.88 -27.53
C ALA A 103 -16.06 16.85 -26.42
N LYS A 104 -15.53 17.13 -25.22
CA LYS A 104 -15.93 16.48 -23.96
C LYS A 104 -16.45 17.55 -23.00
N LEU A 105 -17.51 17.24 -22.26
CA LEU A 105 -17.92 18.06 -21.12
C LEU A 105 -17.21 17.50 -19.89
N LEU A 106 -16.41 18.33 -19.22
CA LEU A 106 -15.75 18.01 -17.97
C LEU A 106 -16.54 18.67 -16.83
N LYS A 107 -16.88 17.90 -15.80
CA LYS A 107 -17.55 18.39 -14.59
C LYS A 107 -16.72 18.00 -13.38
N VAL A 108 -16.38 18.98 -12.56
CA VAL A 108 -15.78 18.80 -11.24
C VAL A 108 -16.79 19.27 -10.19
N GLN A 109 -17.09 18.43 -9.21
CA GLN A 109 -18.07 18.67 -8.16
C GLN A 109 -17.39 18.57 -6.80
N ASN A 110 -17.57 19.59 -5.95
CA ASN A 110 -17.18 19.49 -4.55
C ASN A 110 -18.37 18.98 -3.72
N ASN A 111 -18.27 17.73 -3.27
CA ASN A 111 -19.20 17.06 -2.36
C ASN A 111 -18.69 17.08 -0.91
N GLY A 112 -17.57 17.74 -0.66
CA GLY A 112 -16.97 17.92 0.66
C GLY A 112 -17.62 19.03 1.46
N THR A 113 -17.09 19.28 2.66
CA THR A 113 -17.52 20.38 3.52
C THR A 113 -16.55 21.56 3.50
N LEU A 114 -15.40 21.40 2.86
CA LEU A 114 -14.33 22.39 2.74
C LEU A 114 -14.27 22.92 1.31
N ALA A 115 -14.00 24.20 1.14
CA ALA A 115 -13.71 24.81 -0.14
C ALA A 115 -12.40 24.23 -0.70
N ALA A 116 -12.37 24.05 -2.02
CA ALA A 116 -11.22 23.52 -2.71
C ALA A 116 -10.77 24.49 -3.80
N LYS A 117 -9.48 24.45 -4.12
CA LYS A 117 -8.95 24.92 -5.40
C LYS A 117 -8.46 23.70 -6.18
N ILE A 118 -8.69 23.71 -7.48
CA ILE A 118 -8.34 22.61 -8.35
C ILE A 118 -7.39 23.02 -9.46
N LYS A 119 -6.61 22.06 -9.93
CA LYS A 119 -5.87 22.09 -11.19
C LYS A 119 -6.22 20.87 -12.04
N LEU A 120 -6.13 21.04 -13.35
CA LEU A 120 -6.30 19.97 -14.32
C LEU A 120 -4.92 19.51 -14.78
N ASP A 121 -4.58 18.24 -14.54
CA ASP A 121 -3.29 17.69 -14.95
C ASP A 121 -3.50 16.66 -16.07
N PHE A 122 -3.03 16.97 -17.28
CA PHE A 122 -3.21 16.10 -18.44
C PHE A 122 -1.98 15.28 -18.69
N THR A 123 -2.17 13.96 -18.82
CA THR A 123 -1.14 13.08 -19.37
C THR A 123 -1.42 12.81 -20.83
N VAL A 124 -0.44 13.11 -21.69
CA VAL A 124 -0.57 13.00 -23.15
C VAL A 124 0.34 11.90 -23.69
N ILE A 125 -0.22 11.03 -24.52
CA ILE A 125 0.53 10.05 -25.31
C ILE A 125 0.36 10.41 -26.79
N ASP A 126 1.43 10.91 -27.38
CA ASP A 126 1.46 11.25 -28.81
C ASP A 126 2.03 10.11 -29.65
N GLY A 127 1.18 9.52 -30.50
CA GLY A 127 1.57 8.56 -31.54
C GLY A 127 2.01 9.23 -32.86
N GLY A 128 2.29 10.53 -32.84
CA GLY A 128 2.71 11.35 -33.97
C GLY A 128 1.57 12.11 -34.64
N LEU A 129 0.46 12.33 -33.94
CA LEU A 129 -0.70 13.07 -34.44
C LEU A 129 -0.85 14.46 -33.79
N GLN A 130 -0.22 14.70 -32.63
CA GLN A 130 -0.39 15.93 -31.83
C GLN A 130 -0.26 17.22 -32.65
N ASP A 131 0.74 17.32 -33.53
CA ASP A 131 0.99 18.52 -34.35
C ASP A 131 -0.17 18.85 -35.33
N ALA A 132 -0.99 17.86 -35.69
CA ALA A 132 -2.15 18.07 -36.55
C ALA A 132 -3.41 18.47 -35.77
N LEU A 133 -3.37 18.42 -34.44
CA LEU A 133 -4.53 18.61 -33.58
C LEU A 133 -4.54 20.00 -32.94
N TRP A 134 -5.74 20.43 -32.56
CA TRP A 134 -5.98 21.65 -31.82
C TRP A 134 -7.01 21.42 -30.71
N PHE A 135 -6.98 22.27 -29.69
CA PHE A 135 -7.93 22.24 -28.58
C PHE A 135 -8.29 23.65 -28.09
N ASP A 136 -9.27 23.71 -27.20
CA ASP A 136 -9.55 24.82 -26.29
C ASP A 136 -10.38 24.36 -25.08
N PHE A 137 -10.34 25.12 -23.98
CA PHE A 137 -11.23 24.96 -22.84
C PHE A 137 -12.22 26.12 -22.78
N VAL A 138 -13.51 25.80 -22.84
CA VAL A 138 -14.58 26.81 -22.79
C VAL A 138 -15.41 26.60 -21.52
N GLN A 139 -15.38 27.56 -20.60
CA GLN A 139 -16.10 27.47 -19.33
C GLN A 139 -17.61 27.49 -19.53
N VAL A 140 -18.31 26.66 -18.76
CA VAL A 140 -19.76 26.64 -18.60
C VAL A 140 -20.09 27.05 -17.16
N LYS A 141 -20.95 28.05 -17.00
CA LYS A 141 -21.44 28.51 -15.71
C LYS A 141 -22.95 28.67 -15.76
N ASP A 142 -23.64 28.16 -14.75
CA ASP A 142 -25.11 28.21 -14.63
C ASP A 142 -25.83 27.68 -15.89
N GLY A 143 -25.28 26.64 -16.52
CA GLY A 143 -25.80 26.04 -17.74
C GLY A 143 -25.62 26.88 -19.01
N GLN A 144 -24.75 27.90 -19.00
CA GLN A 144 -24.46 28.75 -20.14
C GLN A 144 -22.96 28.78 -20.45
N VAL A 145 -22.62 28.86 -21.74
CA VAL A 145 -21.25 29.10 -22.19
C VAL A 145 -20.85 30.52 -21.83
N THR A 146 -19.80 30.68 -21.01
CA THR A 146 -19.29 31.99 -20.60
C THR A 146 -17.88 32.27 -21.14
N GLY A 147 -17.14 31.23 -21.55
CA GLY A 147 -15.83 31.36 -22.18
C GLY A 147 -15.89 31.77 -23.65
N GLN A 148 -14.78 32.30 -24.17
CA GLN A 148 -14.59 32.55 -25.60
C GLN A 148 -13.72 31.46 -26.21
N PHE A 149 -14.11 30.97 -27.37
CA PHE A 149 -13.33 29.98 -28.11
C PHE A 149 -12.07 30.61 -28.71
N THR A 150 -10.92 30.00 -28.42
CA THR A 150 -9.62 30.32 -29.00
C THR A 150 -8.94 29.01 -29.38
N LYS A 151 -8.80 28.75 -30.69
CA LYS A 151 -8.08 27.56 -31.18
C LYS A 151 -6.61 27.61 -30.75
N ARG A 152 -6.14 26.57 -30.05
CA ARG A 152 -4.74 26.42 -29.57
C ARG A 152 -4.12 25.12 -30.08
N PRO A 153 -2.80 25.03 -30.28
CA PRO A 153 -2.12 23.79 -30.66
C PRO A 153 -2.28 22.71 -29.57
N MET A 154 -2.53 21.45 -29.95
CA MET A 154 -2.70 20.36 -28.97
C MET A 154 -1.46 20.11 -28.10
N SER A 155 -0.27 20.53 -28.55
CA SER A 155 0.97 20.49 -27.76
C SER A 155 0.94 21.36 -26.51
N GLU A 156 0.04 22.35 -26.43
CA GLU A 156 -0.12 23.23 -25.26
C GLU A 156 -1.15 22.70 -24.23
N LEU A 157 -1.81 21.56 -24.50
CA LEU A 157 -2.90 21.03 -23.67
C LEU A 157 -2.52 20.89 -22.20
N ALA A 158 -1.44 20.16 -21.93
CA ALA A 158 -1.00 19.88 -20.57
C ALA A 158 -0.55 21.16 -19.84
N THR A 159 0.28 21.99 -20.48
CA THR A 159 0.78 23.24 -19.89
C THR A 159 -0.35 24.20 -19.52
N ILE A 160 -1.28 24.44 -20.44
CA ILE A 160 -2.38 25.38 -20.21
C ILE A 160 -3.34 24.87 -19.13
N ALA A 161 -3.62 23.56 -19.12
CA ALA A 161 -4.49 22.97 -18.12
C ALA A 161 -3.88 23.06 -16.70
N GLN A 162 -2.57 22.82 -16.58
CA GLN A 162 -1.85 22.83 -15.31
C GLN A 162 -1.67 24.24 -14.72
N ASP A 163 -1.62 25.26 -15.57
CA ASP A 163 -1.60 26.67 -15.18
C ASP A 163 -2.98 27.19 -14.73
N LEU A 164 -4.06 26.47 -15.07
CA LEU A 164 -5.42 26.85 -14.69
C LEU A 164 -5.75 26.37 -13.27
N GLU A 165 -5.74 27.31 -12.33
CA GLU A 165 -6.19 27.09 -10.96
C GLU A 165 -7.54 27.76 -10.71
N LEU A 166 -8.53 27.01 -10.21
CA LEU A 166 -9.88 27.52 -10.00
C LEU A 166 -10.50 27.03 -8.69
N PRO A 167 -11.23 27.89 -7.96
CA PRO A 167 -11.95 27.48 -6.78
C PRO A 167 -13.20 26.65 -7.14
N VAL A 168 -13.51 25.69 -6.28
CA VAL A 168 -14.76 24.94 -6.27
C VAL A 168 -15.21 24.91 -4.81
N LEU A 169 -16.12 25.83 -4.46
CA LEU A 169 -16.59 25.95 -3.08
C LEU A 169 -17.46 24.76 -2.70
N LYS A 170 -17.77 24.65 -1.41
CA LYS A 170 -18.68 23.63 -0.90
C LYS A 170 -19.99 23.58 -1.69
N ASP A 171 -20.42 22.37 -2.05
CA ASP A 171 -21.65 22.08 -2.80
C ASP A 171 -21.69 22.72 -4.22
N GLU A 172 -20.60 23.34 -4.68
CA GLU A 172 -20.49 23.91 -6.02
C GLU A 172 -19.89 22.93 -7.03
N SER A 173 -20.16 23.22 -8.31
CA SER A 173 -19.62 22.47 -9.44
C SER A 173 -19.02 23.42 -10.48
N LEU A 174 -17.92 22.98 -11.07
CA LEU A 174 -17.22 23.68 -12.13
C LEU A 174 -17.30 22.84 -13.41
N GLN A 175 -17.61 23.48 -14.54
CA GLN A 175 -17.81 22.80 -15.82
C GLN A 175 -17.01 23.46 -16.94
N PHE A 176 -16.39 22.64 -17.77
CA PHE A 176 -15.68 23.07 -18.99
C PHE A 176 -16.05 22.17 -20.14
N ILE A 177 -16.09 22.75 -21.32
CA ILE A 177 -16.11 22.00 -22.57
C ILE A 177 -14.69 22.00 -23.11
N LEU A 178 -14.05 20.83 -23.12
CA LEU A 178 -12.82 20.59 -23.87
C LEU A 178 -13.22 20.39 -25.32
N VAL A 179 -13.05 21.42 -26.15
CA VAL A 179 -13.31 21.37 -27.59
C VAL A 179 -12.00 21.04 -28.28
N TYR A 180 -12.01 20.11 -29.23
CA TYR A 180 -10.80 19.70 -29.92
C TYR A 180 -11.09 19.24 -31.35
N GLY A 181 -10.06 19.10 -32.16
CA GLY A 181 -10.22 18.61 -33.54
C GLY A 181 -8.91 18.55 -34.31
N MET A 182 -9.01 18.12 -35.57
CA MET A 182 -7.86 18.06 -36.50
C MET A 182 -7.88 19.27 -37.42
N ASN A 183 -6.69 19.81 -37.72
CA ASN A 183 -6.54 20.94 -38.64
C ASN A 183 -6.97 20.55 -40.06
N GLU A 184 -7.62 21.46 -40.79
CA GLU A 184 -8.10 21.22 -42.16
C GLU A 184 -6.96 20.95 -43.15
N GLU A 185 -5.78 21.52 -42.89
CA GLU A 185 -4.59 21.38 -43.72
C GLU A 185 -3.79 20.10 -43.45
N ALA A 186 -4.19 19.29 -42.46
CA ALA A 186 -3.46 18.08 -42.10
C ALA A 186 -3.47 17.06 -43.24
N GLY A 187 -2.28 16.63 -43.67
CA GLY A 187 -2.08 15.74 -44.80
C GLY A 187 -2.03 14.25 -44.45
N ASN A 188 -1.76 13.42 -45.47
CA ASN A 188 -1.71 11.96 -45.35
C ASN A 188 -0.54 11.45 -44.47
N GLU A 189 0.44 12.29 -44.15
CA GLU A 189 1.53 11.97 -43.21
C GLU A 189 1.04 11.62 -41.80
N TYR A 190 -0.17 12.09 -41.44
CA TYR A 190 -0.84 11.79 -40.19
C TYR A 190 -1.78 10.57 -40.27
N GLN A 191 -1.90 9.94 -41.45
CA GLN A 191 -2.68 8.73 -41.61
C GLN A 191 -2.13 7.61 -40.72
N ASP A 192 -3.02 6.89 -40.04
CA ASP A 192 -2.70 5.81 -39.09
C ASP A 192 -1.90 6.24 -37.85
N LYS A 193 -1.71 7.55 -37.63
CA LYS A 193 -1.19 8.11 -36.37
C LYS A 193 -2.30 8.19 -35.33
N ASN A 194 -1.92 8.24 -34.07
CA ASN A 194 -2.85 8.33 -32.94
C ASN A 194 -2.43 9.39 -31.93
N PHE A 195 -3.38 9.79 -31.11
CA PHE A 195 -3.21 10.67 -29.99
C PHE A 195 -4.15 10.21 -28.89
N SER A 196 -3.69 10.20 -27.64
CA SER A 196 -4.57 10.01 -26.50
C SER A 196 -4.16 10.94 -25.35
N ALA A 197 -5.14 11.31 -24.54
CA ALA A 197 -4.91 12.10 -23.36
C ALA A 197 -5.84 11.66 -22.23
N ASP A 198 -5.28 11.61 -21.03
CA ASP A 198 -6.01 11.37 -19.79
C ASP A 198 -5.89 12.60 -18.88
N ILE A 199 -6.79 12.72 -17.89
CA ILE A 199 -6.86 13.86 -16.99
C ILE A 199 -6.94 13.42 -15.52
N ALA A 200 -6.10 14.02 -14.68
CA ALA A 200 -6.21 13.98 -13.24
C ALA A 200 -6.70 15.32 -12.71
N ILE A 201 -7.57 15.28 -11.68
CA ILE A 201 -8.02 16.49 -10.97
C ILE A 201 -7.24 16.58 -9.67
N LEU A 202 -6.33 17.55 -9.60
CA LEU A 202 -5.59 17.85 -8.38
C LEU A 202 -6.40 18.85 -7.58
N ALA A 203 -6.61 18.59 -6.30
CA ALA A 203 -7.37 19.46 -5.41
C ALA A 203 -6.67 19.63 -4.07
N THR A 204 -6.75 20.85 -3.54
CA THR A 204 -6.30 21.17 -2.19
C THR A 204 -7.23 22.22 -1.58
N GLN A 205 -7.13 22.47 -0.27
CA GLN A 205 -8.02 23.43 0.39
C GLN A 205 -7.83 24.84 -0.19
N TYR A 206 -8.93 25.59 -0.24
CA TYR A 206 -8.93 26.99 -0.65
C TYR A 206 -9.05 27.90 0.57
N THR A 207 -8.50 29.10 0.50
CA THR A 207 -8.60 30.11 1.56
C THR A 207 -10.01 30.71 1.60
N GLU A 208 -10.96 30.00 2.19
CA GLU A 208 -12.36 30.42 2.34
C GLU A 208 -12.84 30.27 3.79
N GLU A 209 -12.48 29.17 4.46
CA GLU A 209 -12.89 28.93 5.84
C GLU A 209 -12.13 29.82 6.83
N GLU A 210 -12.85 30.44 7.77
CA GLU A 210 -12.23 31.15 8.91
C GLU A 210 -11.92 30.17 10.07
N ASP A 211 -10.73 30.29 10.65
CA ASP A 211 -10.36 29.60 11.88
C ASP A 211 -11.09 30.17 13.13
N GLY A 212 -10.81 29.60 14.30
CA GLY A 212 -11.38 30.07 15.58
C GLY A 212 -11.00 31.52 15.96
N PHE A 213 -10.09 32.14 15.23
CA PHE A 213 -9.61 33.51 15.41
C PHE A 213 -10.08 34.45 14.29
N GLY A 214 -10.85 33.97 13.32
CA GLY A 214 -11.35 34.74 12.18
C GLY A 214 -10.30 34.92 11.06
N ASN A 215 -9.31 34.03 10.96
CA ASN A 215 -8.32 34.04 9.88
C ASN A 215 -8.67 33.00 8.81
N ASP A 216 -8.78 33.44 7.57
CA ASP A 216 -9.08 32.63 6.37
C ASP A 216 -7.83 32.24 5.56
N GLN A 217 -6.64 32.68 5.99
CA GLN A 217 -5.40 32.51 5.23
C GLN A 217 -4.60 31.26 5.61
N TYR A 218 -5.11 30.39 6.49
CA TYR A 218 -4.33 29.25 6.97
C TYR A 218 -4.10 28.17 5.89
N ASP A 219 -4.91 28.14 4.83
CA ASP A 219 -4.75 27.25 3.67
C ASP A 219 -4.05 27.93 2.48
N LYS A 220 -3.51 29.14 2.66
CA LYS A 220 -2.89 29.90 1.56
C LYS A 220 -1.74 29.14 0.91
N ASP A 221 -0.97 28.44 1.74
CA ASP A 221 0.20 27.66 1.35
C ASP A 221 -0.15 26.17 1.13
N ALA A 222 -1.44 25.83 0.97
CA ALA A 222 -1.84 24.48 0.62
C ALA A 222 -1.34 24.15 -0.79
N GLU A 223 -0.48 23.13 -0.87
CA GLU A 223 0.18 22.66 -2.10
C GLU A 223 -0.63 21.53 -2.75
N TYR A 224 -0.42 21.32 -4.05
CA TYR A 224 -0.95 20.16 -4.78
C TYR A 224 0.03 19.01 -4.67
N LEU A 225 -0.45 17.80 -4.93
CA LEU A 225 0.40 16.65 -5.15
C LEU A 225 1.32 16.88 -6.36
N THR A 226 2.57 16.45 -6.24
CA THR A 226 3.50 16.41 -7.36
C THR A 226 3.23 15.15 -8.17
N THR A 227 2.83 15.31 -9.43
CA THR A 227 2.52 14.21 -10.34
C THR A 227 3.66 13.88 -11.28
N VAL A 228 3.82 12.60 -11.62
CA VAL A 228 4.87 12.13 -12.54
C VAL A 228 4.32 11.06 -13.49
N SER A 229 4.77 11.13 -14.75
CA SER A 229 4.37 10.19 -15.81
C SER A 229 5.54 9.46 -16.47
N THR A 230 6.78 9.86 -16.18
CA THR A 230 7.99 9.28 -16.78
C THR A 230 8.98 8.81 -15.71
N THR A 231 9.84 7.87 -16.08
CA THR A 231 10.91 7.35 -15.23
C THR A 231 11.83 8.45 -14.71
N GLU A 232 12.24 9.39 -15.58
CA GLU A 232 13.16 10.47 -15.20
C GLU A 232 12.50 11.40 -14.19
N ASP A 233 11.27 11.84 -14.46
CA ASP A 233 10.50 12.69 -13.55
C ASP A 233 10.27 12.02 -12.20
N PHE A 234 9.91 10.73 -12.18
CA PHE A 234 9.74 9.99 -10.93
C PHE A 234 11.04 9.93 -10.12
N MET A 235 12.16 9.58 -10.76
CA MET A 235 13.44 9.46 -10.07
C MET A 235 13.92 10.80 -9.50
N ASP A 236 13.68 11.89 -10.23
CA ASP A 236 14.09 13.23 -9.81
C ASP A 236 13.12 13.85 -8.79
N ALA A 237 11.81 13.67 -8.96
CA ALA A 237 10.80 14.16 -8.02
C ALA A 237 10.97 13.52 -6.65
N VAL A 238 11.15 12.19 -6.57
CA VAL A 238 11.34 11.52 -5.27
C VAL A 238 12.61 11.98 -4.57
N LYS A 239 13.74 12.11 -5.28
CA LYS A 239 15.02 12.54 -4.66
C LYS A 239 14.95 13.97 -4.11
N ASN A 240 14.22 14.84 -4.80
CA ASN A 240 14.12 16.27 -4.47
C ASN A 240 12.85 16.63 -3.70
N ALA A 241 12.02 15.63 -3.34
CA ALA A 241 10.78 15.83 -2.61
C ALA A 241 11.04 16.56 -1.28
N SER A 242 10.20 17.55 -1.00
CA SER A 242 10.18 18.29 0.27
C SER A 242 9.65 17.40 1.40
N GLU A 243 9.85 17.83 2.64
CA GLU A 243 9.33 17.11 3.81
C GLU A 243 7.79 16.96 3.70
N ASN A 244 7.29 15.75 3.86
CA ASN A 244 5.87 15.38 3.72
C ASN A 244 5.26 15.47 2.31
N GLU A 245 6.04 15.84 1.29
CA GLU A 245 5.57 15.83 -0.10
C GLU A 245 5.25 14.41 -0.56
N THR A 246 4.15 14.25 -1.29
CA THR A 246 3.72 12.96 -1.86
C THR A 246 3.83 13.02 -3.37
N ILE A 247 4.60 12.08 -3.93
CA ILE A 247 4.78 11.93 -5.38
C ILE A 247 3.75 10.94 -5.91
N GLN A 248 2.90 11.40 -6.82
CA GLN A 248 1.79 10.62 -7.36
C GLN A 248 2.07 10.18 -8.81
N LEU A 249 1.82 8.91 -9.13
CA LEU A 249 1.92 8.43 -10.50
C LEU A 249 0.67 8.80 -11.33
N THR A 250 0.86 9.23 -12.56
CA THR A 250 -0.24 9.41 -13.54
C THR A 250 -0.21 8.36 -14.64
N GLN A 251 0.89 7.60 -14.77
CA GLN A 251 1.06 6.48 -15.70
C GLN A 251 1.78 5.33 -15.02
N ASP A 252 1.73 4.15 -15.63
CA ASP A 252 2.64 3.07 -15.27
C ASP A 252 4.08 3.52 -15.53
N ILE A 253 4.94 3.36 -14.53
CA ILE A 253 6.35 3.75 -14.62
C ILE A 253 7.22 2.51 -14.51
N LYS A 254 8.25 2.45 -15.35
CA LYS A 254 9.29 1.44 -15.29
C LYS A 254 10.61 2.07 -14.87
N ILE A 255 11.18 1.60 -13.78
CA ILE A 255 12.52 2.00 -13.32
C ILE A 255 13.49 0.84 -13.52
N ASN A 256 14.70 1.16 -13.98
CA ASN A 256 15.80 0.19 -14.08
C ASN A 256 16.76 0.32 -12.88
N ASP A 257 16.20 0.60 -11.71
CA ASP A 257 16.92 0.87 -10.47
C ASP A 257 16.04 0.50 -9.26
N ILE A 258 16.58 0.65 -8.05
CA ILE A 258 15.81 0.59 -6.81
C ILE A 258 14.90 1.83 -6.65
N ILE A 259 13.93 1.73 -5.75
CA ILE A 259 13.08 2.87 -5.39
C ILE A 259 13.97 3.96 -4.75
N PRO A 260 14.02 5.18 -5.31
CA PRO A 260 14.80 6.27 -4.74
C PRO A 260 14.22 6.71 -3.38
N GLN A 261 15.04 7.38 -2.57
CA GLN A 261 14.61 8.02 -1.33
C GLN A 261 14.84 9.53 -1.40
N SER A 262 13.96 10.27 -0.73
CA SER A 262 14.06 11.71 -0.58
C SER A 262 15.30 12.10 0.23
N GLN A 263 15.95 13.19 -0.18
CA GLN A 263 17.03 13.80 0.60
C GLN A 263 16.50 14.55 1.84
N ALA A 264 15.20 14.85 1.89
CA ALA A 264 14.55 15.46 3.04
C ALA A 264 14.17 14.43 4.13
N GLY A 265 14.40 13.14 3.91
CA GLY A 265 14.06 12.05 4.81
C GLY A 265 12.87 11.26 4.28
N ASP A 266 11.71 11.41 4.94
CA ASP A 266 10.49 10.66 4.63
C ASP A 266 10.13 10.71 3.14
N THR A 267 9.93 9.54 2.56
CA THR A 267 9.54 9.35 1.16
C THR A 267 8.10 8.86 1.09
N ARG A 268 7.23 9.54 0.32
CA ARG A 268 5.83 9.15 0.11
C ARG A 268 5.52 9.04 -1.38
N ILE A 269 5.03 7.87 -1.77
CA ILE A 269 4.70 7.54 -3.15
C ILE A 269 3.26 7.03 -3.20
N ASP A 270 2.41 7.76 -3.90
CA ASP A 270 1.06 7.32 -4.25
C ASP A 270 1.06 6.76 -5.67
N LEU A 271 0.81 5.46 -5.79
CA LEU A 271 0.78 4.79 -7.09
C LEU A 271 -0.50 5.11 -7.87
N ASN A 272 -1.55 5.65 -7.23
CA ASN A 272 -2.77 6.13 -7.88
C ASN A 272 -3.39 5.12 -8.88
N GLY A 273 -3.47 3.86 -8.47
CA GLY A 273 -3.94 2.72 -9.24
C GLY A 273 -2.98 2.23 -10.33
N LYS A 274 -1.82 2.87 -10.52
CA LYS A 274 -0.81 2.54 -11.54
C LYS A 274 0.20 1.50 -11.04
N THR A 275 1.02 1.04 -11.97
CA THR A 275 2.09 0.07 -11.72
C THR A 275 3.47 0.72 -11.75
N LEU A 276 4.23 0.58 -10.67
CA LEU A 276 5.67 0.82 -10.65
C LEU A 276 6.42 -0.49 -10.91
N SER A 277 6.99 -0.63 -12.11
CA SER A 277 7.79 -1.78 -12.51
C SER A 277 9.27 -1.55 -12.23
N MET A 278 9.83 -2.35 -11.33
CA MET A 278 11.26 -2.43 -11.05
C MET A 278 11.89 -3.48 -11.97
N GLU A 279 12.44 -3.04 -13.11
CA GLU A 279 13.06 -3.91 -14.10
C GLU A 279 14.56 -3.65 -14.20
N PHE A 280 15.35 -4.40 -13.45
CA PHE A 280 16.79 -4.28 -13.55
C PHE A 280 17.43 -5.67 -13.54
N ASP A 281 18.37 -5.87 -14.46
CA ASP A 281 19.23 -7.06 -14.54
C ASP A 281 20.19 -7.02 -13.34
N SER A 282 19.69 -7.45 -12.17
CA SER A 282 20.25 -7.10 -10.88
C SER A 282 21.45 -7.96 -10.47
N ILE A 283 22.37 -8.25 -11.39
CA ILE A 283 23.54 -9.06 -11.09
C ILE A 283 24.79 -8.21 -11.26
N THR A 284 25.20 -7.55 -10.18
CA THR A 284 26.62 -7.29 -10.00
C THR A 284 27.21 -8.51 -9.32
N GLU A 285 28.18 -9.15 -9.96
CA GLU A 285 28.94 -10.24 -9.37
C GLU A 285 30.01 -9.62 -8.47
N VAL A 286 29.78 -9.63 -7.15
CA VAL A 286 30.78 -9.20 -6.16
C VAL A 286 31.42 -10.47 -5.61
N ASN A 287 32.71 -10.68 -5.86
CA ASN A 287 33.46 -11.86 -5.40
C ASN A 287 32.86 -13.22 -5.82
N GLY A 288 32.25 -13.32 -7.01
CA GLY A 288 31.62 -14.55 -7.48
C GLY A 288 30.21 -14.79 -6.93
N GLN A 289 29.67 -13.82 -6.18
CA GLN A 289 28.32 -13.87 -5.63
C GLN A 289 27.45 -12.84 -6.34
N LYS A 290 26.30 -13.29 -6.85
CA LYS A 290 25.27 -12.41 -7.40
C LYS A 290 24.66 -11.61 -6.23
N VAL A 291 24.87 -10.30 -6.20
CA VAL A 291 24.26 -9.41 -5.18
C VAL A 291 23.03 -8.77 -5.78
N ALA A 292 21.87 -9.00 -5.15
CA ALA A 292 20.63 -8.35 -5.55
C ALA A 292 20.63 -6.89 -5.12
N TYR A 293 20.25 -6.00 -6.04
CA TYR A 293 19.92 -4.62 -5.68
C TYR A 293 18.66 -4.63 -4.82
N CYS A 294 18.74 -3.92 -3.71
CA CYS A 294 17.69 -3.81 -2.70
C CYS A 294 17.60 -2.35 -2.27
N THR A 295 16.39 -1.82 -2.18
CA THR A 295 16.12 -0.52 -1.56
C THR A 295 16.45 -0.61 -0.06
N GLN A 296 17.28 0.27 0.46
CA GLN A 296 17.59 0.31 1.90
C GLN A 296 16.89 1.50 2.55
N VAL A 297 15.76 1.30 3.22
CA VAL A 297 15.01 2.38 3.87
C VAL A 297 15.73 2.78 5.15
N THR A 298 16.17 4.04 5.23
CA THR A 298 16.90 4.58 6.39
C THR A 298 16.07 5.52 7.26
N ASP A 299 15.03 6.12 6.70
CA ASP A 299 14.07 6.98 7.37
C ASP A 299 12.66 6.36 7.22
N SER A 300 11.68 7.05 6.64
CA SER A 300 10.38 6.47 6.31
C SER A 300 10.19 6.31 4.79
N LEU A 301 9.63 5.18 4.37
CA LEU A 301 9.11 4.99 3.01
C LEU A 301 7.64 4.57 3.10
N THR A 302 6.77 5.34 2.47
CA THR A 302 5.34 5.01 2.30
C THR A 302 5.05 4.80 0.82
N VAL A 303 4.46 3.64 0.50
CA VAL A 303 3.97 3.33 -0.84
C VAL A 303 2.50 2.94 -0.73
N GLU A 304 1.65 3.56 -1.53
CA GLU A 304 0.21 3.35 -1.43
C GLU A 304 -0.54 3.27 -2.77
N ASN A 305 -1.73 2.68 -2.72
CA ASN A 305 -2.75 2.69 -3.77
C ASN A 305 -2.28 2.22 -5.15
N GLY A 306 -1.73 1.02 -5.30
CA GLY A 306 -1.42 0.52 -6.64
C GLY A 306 -0.58 -0.74 -6.64
N THR A 307 0.16 -0.95 -7.73
CA THR A 307 0.98 -2.16 -7.90
C THR A 307 2.47 -1.83 -7.96
N VAL A 308 3.28 -2.55 -7.20
CA VAL A 308 4.73 -2.62 -7.41
C VAL A 308 5.07 -4.00 -7.95
N LYS A 309 5.81 -4.04 -9.04
CA LYS A 309 6.20 -5.29 -9.68
C LYS A 309 7.69 -5.32 -9.95
N ARG A 310 8.37 -6.35 -9.46
CA ARG A 310 9.75 -6.65 -9.85
C ARG A 310 9.74 -7.59 -11.04
N THR A 311 10.52 -7.25 -12.06
CA THR A 311 10.74 -8.09 -13.25
C THR A 311 12.24 -8.27 -13.51
N GLY A 312 12.62 -9.34 -14.22
CA GLY A 312 14.01 -9.68 -14.53
C GLY A 312 14.57 -10.86 -13.72
N ASP A 313 15.80 -11.27 -14.03
CA ASP A 313 16.48 -12.38 -13.36
C ASP A 313 17.12 -11.91 -12.05
N PHE A 314 16.58 -12.35 -10.91
CA PHE A 314 17.16 -12.10 -9.58
C PHE A 314 17.51 -13.41 -8.85
N ALA A 315 18.48 -13.32 -7.93
CA ALA A 315 18.83 -14.47 -7.10
C ALA A 315 17.67 -14.80 -6.15
N TRP A 316 17.47 -16.09 -5.86
CA TRP A 316 16.41 -16.59 -4.97
C TRP A 316 16.48 -16.06 -3.52
N ASN A 317 17.60 -15.44 -3.14
CA ASN A 317 17.82 -14.77 -1.86
C ASN A 317 17.81 -13.23 -1.97
N ALA A 318 17.33 -12.68 -3.08
CA ALA A 318 17.10 -11.26 -3.22
C ALA A 318 16.00 -10.78 -2.27
N LEU A 319 16.05 -9.51 -1.92
CA LEU A 319 14.98 -8.77 -1.24
C LEU A 319 14.71 -7.50 -2.03
N ASP A 320 13.50 -6.96 -1.92
CA ASP A 320 13.15 -5.68 -2.54
C ASP A 320 13.49 -4.52 -1.63
N ILE A 321 13.16 -4.65 -0.34
CA ILE A 321 13.39 -3.60 0.67
C ILE A 321 14.00 -4.16 1.95
N ALA A 322 15.10 -3.57 2.39
CA ALA A 322 15.65 -3.72 3.74
C ALA A 322 15.27 -2.49 4.57
N VAL A 323 14.58 -2.69 5.70
CA VAL A 323 14.22 -1.62 6.64
C VAL A 323 15.29 -1.55 7.73
N LYS A 324 16.02 -0.43 7.77
CA LYS A 324 17.17 -0.22 8.67
C LYS A 324 16.73 0.27 10.05
N ALA A 325 17.69 0.46 10.95
CA ALA A 325 17.42 0.78 12.36
C ALA A 325 16.68 2.10 12.51
N GLY A 326 15.58 2.09 13.27
CA GLY A 326 14.68 3.23 13.46
C GLY A 326 13.85 3.62 12.22
N ALA A 327 14.03 2.93 11.10
CA ALA A 327 13.35 3.23 9.85
C ALA A 327 11.97 2.59 9.80
N THR A 328 11.07 3.13 8.97
CA THR A 328 9.70 2.64 8.80
C THR A 328 9.37 2.40 7.33
N LEU A 329 8.79 1.24 7.02
CA LEU A 329 8.15 0.96 5.74
C LEU A 329 6.64 0.85 5.93
N ASN A 330 5.86 1.67 5.22
CA ASN A 330 4.41 1.62 5.19
C ASN A 330 3.92 1.21 3.80
N LEU A 331 3.11 0.15 3.74
CA LEU A 331 2.44 -0.31 2.51
C LEU A 331 0.93 -0.29 2.75
N ASN A 332 0.23 0.60 2.03
CA ASN A 332 -1.21 0.80 2.21
C ASN A 332 -1.95 0.57 0.89
N ASN A 333 -2.88 -0.39 0.84
CA ASN A 333 -3.64 -0.67 -0.39
C ASN A 333 -2.72 -0.95 -1.59
N VAL A 334 -1.69 -1.78 -1.39
CA VAL A 334 -0.69 -2.12 -2.42
C VAL A 334 -0.77 -3.59 -2.81
N THR A 335 -0.68 -3.88 -4.11
CA THR A 335 -0.28 -5.19 -4.61
C THR A 335 1.22 -5.20 -4.89
N TRP A 336 1.98 -6.02 -4.20
CA TRP A 336 3.42 -6.14 -4.37
C TRP A 336 3.79 -7.52 -4.91
N GLU A 337 4.35 -7.57 -6.12
CA GLU A 337 4.86 -8.79 -6.75
C GLU A 337 6.39 -8.70 -6.84
N GLY A 338 7.12 -9.38 -5.95
CA GLY A 338 8.58 -9.24 -5.92
C GLY A 338 9.31 -10.21 -4.99
N ALA A 339 10.45 -9.78 -4.44
CA ALA A 339 11.31 -10.60 -3.58
C ALA A 339 11.03 -10.41 -2.08
N GLY A 340 10.16 -9.47 -1.71
CA GLY A 340 9.69 -9.26 -0.34
C GLY A 340 10.57 -8.33 0.50
N PHE A 341 10.27 -8.27 1.79
CA PHE A 341 10.76 -7.24 2.71
C PHE A 341 11.58 -7.83 3.85
N GLN A 342 12.58 -7.07 4.31
CA GLN A 342 13.43 -7.44 5.41
C GLN A 342 13.61 -6.32 6.43
N PRO A 343 12.79 -6.29 7.49
CA PRO A 343 13.09 -5.52 8.69
C PRO A 343 14.30 -6.14 9.39
N GLU A 344 15.40 -5.39 9.44
CA GLU A 344 16.64 -5.87 10.04
C GLU A 344 17.29 -4.87 11.00
N GLY A 345 16.77 -3.67 11.16
CA GLY A 345 17.29 -2.70 12.13
C GLY A 345 16.73 -2.86 13.54
N GLN A 346 17.47 -2.40 14.56
CA GLN A 346 16.88 -2.14 15.87
C GLN A 346 15.72 -1.14 15.72
N ASP A 347 14.56 -1.45 16.28
CA ASP A 347 13.35 -0.61 16.17
C ASP A 347 12.90 -0.34 14.72
N ALA A 348 13.28 -1.19 13.76
CA ALA A 348 12.77 -1.11 12.39
C ALA A 348 11.29 -1.50 12.36
N THR A 349 10.47 -0.69 11.69
CA THR A 349 9.02 -0.87 11.63
C THR A 349 8.56 -1.23 10.22
N LEU A 350 7.71 -2.24 10.09
CA LEU A 350 7.04 -2.61 8.84
C LEU A 350 5.53 -2.67 9.05
N ASN A 351 4.80 -1.83 8.33
CA ASN A 351 3.35 -1.79 8.34
C ASN A 351 2.81 -2.21 6.97
N ILE A 352 1.94 -3.23 6.95
CA ILE A 352 1.26 -3.73 5.75
C ILE A 352 -0.24 -3.70 6.00
N VAL A 353 -0.96 -2.84 5.30
CA VAL A 353 -2.39 -2.58 5.52
C VAL A 353 -3.12 -2.68 4.18
N ASP A 354 -4.26 -3.38 4.18
CA ASP A 354 -5.13 -3.51 2.99
C ASP A 354 -4.40 -4.02 1.73
N SER A 355 -3.35 -4.83 1.90
CA SER A 355 -2.37 -5.10 0.85
C SER A 355 -2.27 -6.59 0.49
N LYS A 356 -1.79 -6.86 -0.74
CA LYS A 356 -1.47 -8.21 -1.22
C LYS A 356 0.01 -8.31 -1.59
N ILE A 357 0.75 -9.16 -0.91
CA ILE A 357 2.18 -9.37 -1.16
C ILE A 357 2.39 -10.77 -1.72
N LYS A 358 3.15 -10.87 -2.81
CA LYS A 358 3.56 -12.12 -3.44
C LYS A 358 5.07 -12.19 -3.58
N SER A 359 5.65 -13.32 -3.16
CA SER A 359 7.10 -13.55 -3.27
C SER A 359 7.44 -15.03 -3.50
N GLY A 360 8.61 -15.31 -4.10
CA GLY A 360 9.07 -16.68 -4.33
C GLY A 360 9.56 -17.38 -3.07
N THR A 361 10.21 -16.66 -2.14
CA THR A 361 10.89 -17.25 -0.99
C THR A 361 10.32 -16.76 0.34
N TYR A 362 10.27 -15.44 0.53
CA TYR A 362 9.72 -14.80 1.73
C TYR A 362 8.94 -13.55 1.33
N CYS A 363 7.71 -13.38 1.80
CA CYS A 363 7.05 -12.07 1.72
C CYS A 363 7.68 -11.12 2.75
N VAL A 364 7.91 -11.62 3.97
CA VAL A 364 8.61 -10.90 5.04
C VAL A 364 9.64 -11.83 5.69
N SER A 365 10.85 -11.35 5.89
CA SER A 365 11.87 -12.07 6.68
C SER A 365 12.62 -11.13 7.61
N THR A 366 13.05 -11.59 8.78
CA THR A 366 14.01 -10.86 9.60
C THR A 366 15.40 -11.47 9.47
N ASN A 367 16.43 -10.65 9.69
CA ASN A 367 17.81 -11.09 9.57
C ASN A 367 18.50 -11.20 10.94
N ALA A 368 19.04 -12.40 11.25
CA ALA A 368 19.74 -12.69 12.50
C ALA A 368 21.28 -12.64 12.40
N SER A 369 21.85 -12.22 11.26
CA SER A 369 23.28 -12.42 10.98
C SER A 369 24.26 -11.46 11.67
N ASP A 370 23.83 -10.36 12.28
CA ASP A 370 24.75 -9.37 12.92
C ASP A 370 24.84 -9.52 14.46
N ASN A 371 25.06 -10.75 14.94
CA ASN A 371 25.46 -11.04 16.33
C ASN A 371 24.60 -10.39 17.45
N GLY A 372 23.28 -10.25 17.23
CA GLY A 372 22.36 -9.71 18.23
C GLY A 372 22.29 -8.18 18.30
N LYS A 373 22.82 -7.45 17.30
CA LYS A 373 22.56 -6.00 17.15
C LYS A 373 21.15 -5.69 16.61
N PHE A 374 20.48 -6.70 16.07
CA PHE A 374 19.16 -6.58 15.47
C PHE A 374 18.14 -7.28 16.37
N GLY A 375 17.19 -6.51 16.88
CA GLY A 375 16.15 -6.92 17.79
C GLY A 375 15.17 -5.76 18.01
N GLY A 376 13.98 -6.03 18.54
CA GLY A 376 12.97 -4.99 18.71
C GLY A 376 12.37 -4.49 17.40
N VAL A 377 12.43 -5.29 16.32
CA VAL A 377 11.64 -4.99 15.11
C VAL A 377 10.16 -5.03 15.45
N ASP A 378 9.39 -4.17 14.80
CA ASP A 378 7.93 -4.10 14.94
C ASP A 378 7.27 -4.31 13.58
N ILE A 379 6.49 -5.38 13.45
CA ILE A 379 5.87 -5.76 12.18
C ILE A 379 4.36 -5.84 12.40
N ASN A 380 3.63 -4.94 11.74
CA ASN A 380 2.18 -4.82 11.83
C ASN A 380 1.54 -5.15 10.49
N ILE A 381 0.62 -6.12 10.47
CA ILE A 381 -0.06 -6.57 9.26
C ILE A 381 -1.57 -6.59 9.52
N SER A 382 -2.36 -5.90 8.70
CA SER A 382 -3.81 -5.88 8.84
C SER A 382 -4.55 -5.93 7.52
N ASN A 383 -5.68 -6.66 7.49
CA ASN A 383 -6.53 -6.82 6.32
C ASN A 383 -5.75 -7.17 5.03
N SER A 384 -4.76 -8.05 5.14
CA SER A 384 -3.77 -8.28 4.09
C SER A 384 -3.59 -9.76 3.76
N THR A 385 -3.07 -10.05 2.56
CA THR A 385 -2.69 -11.40 2.14
C THR A 385 -1.22 -11.46 1.77
N LEU A 386 -0.46 -12.34 2.41
CA LEU A 386 0.94 -12.62 2.08
C LEU A 386 1.03 -14.05 1.55
N GLU A 387 1.48 -14.21 0.32
CA GLU A 387 1.45 -15.48 -0.41
C GLU A 387 2.81 -15.78 -1.03
N CYS A 388 3.38 -16.94 -0.70
CA CYS A 388 4.60 -17.44 -1.33
C CYS A 388 4.33 -18.58 -2.30
N GLU A 389 4.91 -18.48 -3.49
CA GLU A 389 4.80 -19.48 -4.55
C GLU A 389 6.12 -19.57 -5.33
N ALA A 390 6.69 -20.77 -5.42
CA ALA A 390 7.87 -21.10 -6.19
C ALA A 390 7.84 -22.57 -6.66
N ASP A 391 8.53 -22.86 -7.76
CA ASP A 391 8.57 -24.21 -8.36
C ASP A 391 9.13 -25.29 -7.43
N ASN A 392 10.03 -24.92 -6.52
CA ASN A 392 10.65 -25.84 -5.56
C ASN A 392 9.87 -25.97 -4.24
N SER A 393 8.79 -25.20 -4.08
CA SER A 393 7.97 -25.10 -2.87
C SER A 393 8.74 -24.75 -1.59
N ASP A 394 9.99 -24.30 -1.69
CA ASP A 394 10.87 -24.07 -0.54
C ASP A 394 10.78 -22.63 -0.06
N ASN A 395 9.68 -22.29 0.61
CA ASN A 395 9.37 -20.91 0.98
C ASN A 395 8.57 -20.80 2.27
N ALA A 396 8.59 -19.61 2.85
CA ALA A 396 7.74 -19.27 3.98
C ALA A 396 7.11 -17.90 3.76
N ALA A 397 5.80 -17.72 4.01
CA ALA A 397 5.20 -16.39 3.85
C ALA A 397 5.90 -15.38 4.78
N ILE A 398 6.11 -15.75 6.04
CA ILE A 398 6.86 -14.96 7.01
C ILE A 398 7.94 -15.81 7.72
N LEU A 399 9.18 -15.31 7.73
CA LEU A 399 10.26 -15.79 8.58
C LEU A 399 10.61 -14.76 9.66
N PHE A 400 10.10 -14.96 10.87
CA PHE A 400 10.36 -14.11 12.02
C PHE A 400 11.34 -14.81 12.99
N ASN A 401 12.59 -14.37 13.03
CA ASN A 401 13.69 -15.13 13.64
C ASN A 401 14.60 -14.33 14.60
N ILE A 402 14.26 -13.10 14.91
CA ILE A 402 14.94 -12.24 15.91
C ILE A 402 13.92 -11.72 16.94
N PRO A 403 14.35 -11.19 18.10
CA PRO A 403 13.44 -10.55 19.05
C PRO A 403 12.69 -9.37 18.42
N GLY A 404 11.41 -9.23 18.75
CA GLY A 404 10.53 -8.17 18.24
C GLY A 404 9.06 -8.51 18.47
N THR A 405 8.19 -7.69 17.88
CA THR A 405 6.73 -7.88 17.84
C THR A 405 6.29 -8.13 16.40
N LEU A 406 5.37 -9.09 16.24
CA LEU A 406 4.70 -9.40 14.98
C LEU A 406 3.19 -9.44 15.25
N ASP A 407 2.50 -8.36 14.93
CA ASP A 407 1.06 -8.21 15.14
C ASP A 407 0.31 -8.35 13.81
N ILE A 408 -0.57 -9.34 13.71
CA ILE A 408 -1.30 -9.67 12.49
C ILE A 408 -2.79 -9.74 12.80
N LYS A 409 -3.60 -9.00 12.02
CA LYS A 409 -5.06 -8.92 12.20
C LYS A 409 -5.78 -9.11 10.87
N ASP A 410 -6.86 -9.87 10.88
CA ASP A 410 -7.78 -10.00 9.73
C ASP A 410 -7.04 -10.38 8.42
N SER A 411 -5.99 -11.21 8.51
CA SER A 411 -5.04 -11.42 7.41
C SER A 411 -4.80 -12.90 7.12
N THR A 412 -4.32 -13.17 5.90
CA THR A 412 -4.03 -14.53 5.42
C THR A 412 -2.56 -14.68 5.05
N LEU A 413 -1.91 -15.72 5.59
CA LEU A 413 -0.53 -16.10 5.30
C LEU A 413 -0.51 -17.47 4.61
N ILE A 414 0.12 -17.55 3.44
CA ILE A 414 0.19 -18.77 2.63
C ILE A 414 1.63 -19.01 2.20
N GLY A 415 2.18 -20.17 2.51
CA GLY A 415 3.43 -20.63 1.89
C GLY A 415 3.39 -22.12 1.62
N GLN A 416 4.16 -22.59 0.63
CA GLN A 416 4.12 -23.99 0.22
C GLN A 416 4.83 -24.94 1.19
N ARG A 417 5.86 -24.44 1.92
CA ARG A 417 6.52 -25.17 3.01
C ARG A 417 6.11 -24.66 4.40
N GLN A 418 6.08 -23.34 4.60
CA GLN A 418 5.58 -22.76 5.85
C GLN A 418 4.71 -21.53 5.63
N GLY A 419 3.66 -21.36 6.42
CA GLY A 419 2.90 -20.10 6.44
C GLY A 419 3.63 -19.05 7.29
N LEU A 420 4.03 -19.42 8.50
CA LEU A 420 4.69 -18.54 9.47
C LEU A 420 5.74 -19.33 10.28
N ILE A 421 6.94 -18.75 10.39
CA ILE A 421 8.00 -19.24 11.26
C ILE A 421 8.28 -18.18 12.33
N VAL A 422 8.26 -18.56 13.60
CA VAL A 422 8.58 -17.72 14.76
C VAL A 422 9.70 -18.37 15.58
N ARG A 423 10.95 -17.95 15.38
CA ARG A 423 12.14 -18.45 16.11
C ARG A 423 12.61 -17.53 17.23
N GLY A 424 12.07 -16.31 17.29
CA GLY A 424 12.36 -15.33 18.33
C GLY A 424 11.28 -14.26 18.36
N GLY A 425 11.03 -13.68 19.54
CA GLY A 425 10.04 -12.61 19.71
C GLY A 425 8.63 -13.10 20.01
N THR A 426 7.67 -12.18 19.86
CA THR A 426 6.25 -12.42 20.14
C THR A 426 5.43 -12.16 18.88
N ALA A 427 4.63 -13.14 18.48
CA ALA A 427 3.67 -13.01 17.39
C ALA A 427 2.22 -13.08 17.93
N ASN A 428 1.41 -12.08 17.61
CA ASN A 428 -0.01 -12.01 17.98
C ASN A 428 -0.86 -12.04 16.72
N LEU A 429 -1.72 -13.05 16.58
CA LEU A 429 -2.59 -13.22 15.41
C LEU A 429 -4.05 -13.19 15.87
N ILE A 430 -4.86 -12.32 15.26
CA ILE A 430 -6.29 -12.18 15.55
C ILE A 430 -7.07 -12.27 14.24
N ASN A 431 -8.10 -13.12 14.17
CA ASN A 431 -8.92 -13.30 12.97
C ASN A 431 -8.12 -13.67 11.71
N CYS A 432 -7.07 -14.48 11.86
CA CYS A 432 -6.15 -14.77 10.77
C CYS A 432 -6.36 -16.17 10.17
N THR A 433 -5.77 -16.38 8.99
CA THR A 433 -5.53 -17.72 8.43
C THR A 433 -4.03 -17.90 8.20
N VAL A 434 -3.44 -18.96 8.77
CA VAL A 434 -2.08 -19.39 8.49
C VAL A 434 -2.11 -20.74 7.82
N LYS A 435 -1.58 -20.82 6.61
CA LYS A 435 -1.75 -21.97 5.74
C LYS A 435 -0.42 -22.43 5.17
N THR A 436 -0.26 -23.75 5.08
CA THR A 436 0.66 -24.36 4.14
C THR A 436 -0.02 -25.29 3.16
N THR A 437 0.45 -25.31 1.91
CA THR A 437 0.00 -26.32 0.94
C THR A 437 0.57 -27.70 1.27
N GLY A 438 1.70 -27.76 1.99
CA GLY A 438 2.36 -29.01 2.34
C GLY A 438 2.99 -29.72 1.14
N ASP A 439 3.34 -28.97 0.10
CA ASP A 439 3.94 -29.47 -1.15
C ASP A 439 5.45 -29.76 -0.99
N TYR A 440 6.07 -29.19 0.05
CA TYR A 440 7.46 -29.46 0.39
C TYR A 440 7.64 -30.78 1.15
N ASN A 441 8.88 -31.27 1.23
CA ASN A 441 9.21 -32.55 1.86
C ASN A 441 8.89 -32.58 3.37
N GLN A 442 7.81 -33.28 3.73
CA GLN A 442 7.23 -33.32 5.08
C GLN A 442 8.10 -34.01 6.15
N GLY A 443 9.17 -34.72 5.77
CA GLY A 443 10.00 -35.50 6.71
C GLY A 443 11.22 -34.79 7.28
N LEU A 444 11.57 -33.61 6.77
CA LEU A 444 12.82 -32.93 7.12
C LEU A 444 12.75 -32.20 8.47
N TYR A 445 13.88 -32.16 9.19
CA TYR A 445 14.08 -31.40 10.43
C TYR A 445 13.20 -31.78 11.64
N LEU A 446 12.43 -32.87 11.54
CA LEU A 446 11.62 -33.40 12.65
C LEU A 446 12.48 -33.91 13.81
N ASN A 447 13.61 -34.55 13.50
CA ASN A 447 14.50 -35.17 14.51
C ASN A 447 15.93 -34.60 14.53
N ASP A 448 16.25 -33.68 13.62
CA ASP A 448 17.57 -33.10 13.46
C ASP A 448 17.66 -31.67 14.01
N ASN A 449 18.89 -31.17 14.13
CA ASN A 449 19.16 -29.77 14.44
C ASN A 449 18.64 -28.86 13.32
N TRP A 450 17.98 -27.76 13.66
CA TRP A 450 17.47 -26.80 12.67
C TRP A 450 18.60 -25.96 12.06
N GLY A 451 18.46 -25.68 10.77
CA GLY A 451 19.44 -24.91 9.99
C GLY A 451 19.18 -23.41 9.99
N SER A 452 19.81 -22.74 9.01
CA SER A 452 19.61 -21.32 8.69
C SER A 452 18.28 -21.08 7.96
N GLY A 453 17.74 -19.87 8.05
CA GLY A 453 16.54 -19.50 7.30
C GLY A 453 15.33 -20.36 7.67
N ASN A 454 14.64 -20.87 6.65
CA ASN A 454 13.49 -21.76 6.74
C ASN A 454 13.84 -23.26 6.79
N GLU A 455 15.09 -23.61 7.09
CA GLU A 455 15.53 -25.01 7.28
C GLU A 455 15.06 -25.59 8.63
N VAL A 456 13.75 -25.70 8.72
CA VAL A 456 12.91 -26.17 9.83
C VAL A 456 11.82 -27.09 9.26
N PRO A 457 11.03 -27.79 10.10
CA PRO A 457 9.95 -28.65 9.63
C PRO A 457 8.96 -27.92 8.71
N GLU A 458 8.35 -28.69 7.82
CA GLU A 458 7.18 -28.27 7.06
C GLU A 458 5.96 -28.26 8.00
N ALA A 459 5.36 -27.09 8.16
CA ALA A 459 4.13 -26.87 8.90
C ALA A 459 3.62 -25.46 8.61
N ALA A 460 2.30 -25.24 8.73
CA ALA A 460 1.73 -23.92 8.56
C ALA A 460 2.30 -22.90 9.55
N LEU A 461 2.46 -23.30 10.82
CA LEU A 461 3.07 -22.49 11.87
C LEU A 461 4.21 -23.26 12.56
N VAL A 462 5.43 -22.74 12.48
CA VAL A 462 6.60 -23.28 13.18
C VAL A 462 7.03 -22.32 14.29
N ILE A 463 7.17 -22.80 15.51
CA ILE A 463 7.46 -21.96 16.68
C ILE A 463 8.65 -22.53 17.45
N GLY A 464 9.55 -21.64 17.87
CA GLY A 464 10.71 -21.96 18.67
C GLY A 464 11.96 -22.22 17.83
N ASN A 465 12.92 -22.93 18.41
CA ASN A 465 14.17 -23.19 17.72
C ASN A 465 14.93 -24.38 18.32
N ARG A 466 15.35 -25.29 17.44
CA ARG A 466 16.17 -26.45 17.82
C ARG A 466 17.67 -26.25 17.64
N SER A 467 18.12 -25.15 17.06
CA SER A 467 19.55 -24.89 16.85
C SER A 467 20.33 -24.78 18.18
N SER A 468 21.45 -25.49 18.25
CA SER A 468 22.38 -25.43 19.39
C SER A 468 23.24 -24.16 19.42
N SER A 469 23.37 -23.43 18.31
CA SER A 469 24.33 -22.33 18.17
C SER A 469 23.77 -21.01 17.63
N ALA A 470 22.51 -20.97 17.18
CA ALA A 470 21.89 -19.77 16.62
C ALA A 470 20.43 -19.63 17.10
N TYR A 471 19.85 -18.43 16.95
CA TYR A 471 18.44 -18.11 17.27
C TYR A 471 18.08 -18.49 18.73
N ARG A 472 18.91 -18.05 19.68
CA ARG A 472 18.82 -18.38 21.11
C ARG A 472 17.90 -17.38 21.83
N TYR A 473 16.62 -17.39 21.46
CA TYR A 473 15.60 -16.47 21.97
C TYR A 473 14.34 -17.24 22.38
N PRO A 474 13.51 -16.69 23.28
CA PRO A 474 12.15 -17.17 23.44
C PRO A 474 11.31 -16.85 22.21
N ALA A 475 10.40 -17.76 21.87
CA ALA A 475 9.40 -17.60 20.83
C ALA A 475 8.00 -17.77 21.42
N THR A 476 7.15 -16.77 21.27
CA THR A 476 5.78 -16.80 21.77
C THR A 476 4.80 -16.50 20.66
N CYS A 477 3.75 -17.32 20.55
CA CYS A 477 2.62 -17.05 19.68
C CYS A 477 1.33 -16.98 20.50
N TYR A 478 0.54 -15.93 20.28
CA TYR A 478 -0.84 -15.82 20.73
C TYR A 478 -1.76 -15.82 19.50
N LEU A 479 -2.71 -16.75 19.47
CA LEU A 479 -3.69 -16.87 18.40
C LEU A 479 -5.10 -16.67 18.95
N GLU A 480 -5.89 -15.83 18.29
CA GLU A 480 -7.31 -15.62 18.60
C GLU A 480 -8.13 -15.70 17.32
N ASN A 481 -9.21 -16.50 17.36
CA ASN A 481 -10.12 -16.68 16.23
C ASN A 481 -9.40 -16.94 14.90
N THR A 482 -8.34 -17.75 14.96
CA THR A 482 -7.38 -17.93 13.86
C THR A 482 -7.41 -19.38 13.39
N THR A 483 -7.36 -19.59 12.07
CA THR A 483 -7.26 -20.91 11.45
C THR A 483 -5.81 -21.23 11.12
N VAL A 484 -5.32 -22.42 11.49
CA VAL A 484 -3.98 -22.89 11.15
C VAL A 484 -4.08 -24.28 10.52
N SER A 485 -3.70 -24.40 9.23
CA SER A 485 -4.00 -25.59 8.44
C SER A 485 -2.91 -25.98 7.44
N ASN A 486 -2.83 -27.29 7.21
CA ASN A 486 -1.98 -27.92 6.19
C ASN A 486 -2.89 -28.64 5.20
N ASP A 487 -2.90 -28.22 3.94
CA ASP A 487 -3.83 -28.74 2.93
C ASP A 487 -3.66 -30.24 2.66
N ASN A 488 -2.44 -30.74 2.77
CA ASN A 488 -2.13 -32.15 2.57
C ASN A 488 -2.39 -33.01 3.83
N GLY A 489 -3.03 -32.44 4.86
CA GLY A 489 -3.34 -33.13 6.11
C GLY A 489 -2.12 -33.39 7.00
N GLY A 490 -1.00 -32.71 6.71
CA GLY A 490 0.24 -32.80 7.47
C GLY A 490 0.20 -32.03 8.79
N THR A 491 1.38 -31.63 9.26
CA THR A 491 1.51 -30.86 10.51
C THR A 491 0.99 -29.43 10.28
N ALA A 492 0.02 -28.99 11.10
CA ALA A 492 -0.44 -27.61 11.07
C ALA A 492 0.47 -26.72 11.94
N VAL A 493 0.81 -27.20 13.14
CA VAL A 493 1.72 -26.48 14.05
C VAL A 493 2.88 -27.41 14.46
N TYR A 494 4.11 -26.94 14.29
CA TYR A 494 5.29 -27.58 14.86
C TYR A 494 5.95 -26.67 15.91
N LEU A 495 6.10 -27.16 17.15
CA LEU A 495 6.69 -26.41 18.26
C LEU A 495 7.93 -27.14 18.80
N TYR A 496 9.02 -26.40 19.00
CA TYR A 496 10.19 -26.88 19.76
C TYR A 496 10.84 -25.76 20.58
N GLY A 497 10.70 -25.85 21.90
CA GLY A 497 11.37 -24.97 22.86
C GLY A 497 12.82 -25.39 23.12
N ASN A 498 13.73 -24.43 23.10
CA ASN A 498 15.13 -24.69 23.40
C ASN A 498 15.28 -25.15 24.86
N PRO A 499 16.14 -26.14 25.16
CA PRO A 499 16.31 -26.61 26.54
C PRO A 499 16.97 -25.60 27.48
N GLU A 500 17.61 -24.55 26.96
CA GLU A 500 18.15 -23.46 27.80
C GLU A 500 17.01 -22.62 28.41
N GLU A 501 17.14 -22.33 29.71
CA GLU A 501 16.19 -21.51 30.45
C GLU A 501 16.03 -20.13 29.80
N GLY A 502 14.78 -19.68 29.60
CA GLY A 502 14.48 -18.41 28.93
C GLY A 502 14.37 -18.47 27.41
N ASN A 503 14.71 -19.60 26.76
CA ASN A 503 14.62 -19.78 25.30
C ASN A 503 13.52 -20.78 24.88
N GLY A 504 12.46 -20.86 25.69
CA GLY A 504 11.32 -21.74 25.45
C GLY A 504 10.46 -21.30 24.25
N ALA A 505 9.53 -22.17 23.89
CA ALA A 505 8.57 -21.90 22.82
C ALA A 505 7.15 -22.07 23.35
N THR A 506 6.32 -21.06 23.16
CA THR A 506 4.95 -21.03 23.71
C THR A 506 3.93 -20.76 22.62
N LEU A 507 2.89 -21.59 22.56
CA LEU A 507 1.67 -21.32 21.82
C LEU A 507 0.52 -21.13 22.79
N THR A 508 -0.14 -19.98 22.76
CA THR A 508 -1.42 -19.74 23.43
C THR A 508 -2.48 -19.53 22.35
N HIS A 509 -3.62 -20.21 22.45
CA HIS A 509 -4.68 -20.07 21.44
C HIS A 509 -6.08 -20.04 22.05
N TYR A 510 -6.96 -19.22 21.46
CA TYR A 510 -8.33 -18.99 21.89
C TYR A 510 -9.26 -18.96 20.67
N LEU A 511 -10.35 -19.74 20.69
CA LEU A 511 -11.32 -19.84 19.58
C LEU A 511 -10.70 -20.17 18.21
N CYS A 512 -9.59 -20.90 18.18
CA CYS A 512 -8.89 -21.25 16.94
C CYS A 512 -9.34 -22.60 16.36
N ASP A 513 -9.31 -22.71 15.04
CA ASP A 513 -9.36 -23.98 14.31
C ASP A 513 -7.92 -24.38 13.90
N ILE A 514 -7.34 -25.34 14.60
CA ILE A 514 -5.95 -25.75 14.41
C ILE A 514 -5.93 -27.23 14.05
N GLY A 515 -5.27 -27.57 12.94
CA GLY A 515 -5.01 -28.95 12.57
C GLY A 515 -4.01 -29.65 13.50
N THR A 516 -3.25 -30.62 12.99
CA THR A 516 -2.32 -31.41 13.83
C THR A 516 -1.25 -30.52 14.49
N ILE A 517 -1.16 -30.55 15.82
CA ILE A 517 -0.10 -29.91 16.61
C ILE A 517 0.94 -30.96 17.00
N VAL A 518 2.20 -30.71 16.65
CA VAL A 518 3.35 -31.54 17.01
C VAL A 518 4.27 -30.77 17.93
N GLN A 519 4.55 -31.34 19.11
CA GLN A 519 5.63 -30.91 19.99
C GLN A 519 6.81 -31.85 19.77
N GLY A 520 7.94 -31.31 19.31
CA GLY A 520 9.11 -32.14 19.01
C GLY A 520 9.67 -32.87 20.24
N ASP A 521 10.06 -34.13 20.07
CA ASP A 521 10.62 -34.96 21.15
C ASP A 521 11.87 -34.28 21.76
N ASN A 522 11.94 -34.25 23.11
CA ASN A 522 13.00 -33.62 23.92
C ASN A 522 13.02 -32.08 24.01
N GLY A 523 11.99 -31.38 23.54
CA GLY A 523 11.84 -29.93 23.77
C GLY A 523 11.49 -29.61 25.22
N ALA A 524 12.49 -29.44 26.09
CA ALA A 524 12.30 -29.32 27.55
C ALA A 524 11.44 -28.11 27.99
N ASN A 525 11.29 -27.09 27.13
CA ASN A 525 10.62 -25.83 27.45
C ASN A 525 9.56 -25.44 26.39
N SER A 526 8.82 -26.43 25.86
CA SER A 526 7.70 -26.19 24.94
C SER A 526 6.37 -26.19 25.70
N GLU A 527 5.51 -25.21 25.45
CA GLU A 527 4.20 -25.11 26.11
C GLU A 527 3.08 -24.79 25.10
N VAL A 528 1.98 -25.53 25.17
CA VAL A 528 0.75 -25.24 24.41
C VAL A 528 -0.39 -25.01 25.42
N LYS A 529 -1.00 -23.83 25.34
CA LYS A 529 -2.11 -23.39 26.18
C LYS A 529 -3.33 -23.13 25.31
N LYS A 530 -4.37 -23.93 25.48
CA LYS A 530 -5.70 -23.60 24.99
C LYS A 530 -6.42 -22.79 26.07
N LEU A 531 -6.85 -21.57 25.72
CA LEU A 531 -7.78 -20.82 26.54
C LEU A 531 -9.19 -21.28 26.14
N ASP A 532 -9.94 -21.83 27.09
CA ASP A 532 -11.33 -22.19 26.90
C ASP A 532 -12.22 -21.10 27.50
N ILE A 533 -13.39 -20.87 26.91
CA ILE A 533 -14.48 -20.18 27.61
C ILE A 533 -14.91 -21.12 28.73
N ASP A 534 -14.83 -20.68 29.98
CA ASP A 534 -15.42 -21.43 31.08
C ASP A 534 -16.95 -21.34 30.95
N GLU A 535 -17.55 -22.26 30.19
CA GLU A 535 -19.01 -22.38 30.06
C GLU A 535 -19.70 -22.65 31.41
N SER A 536 -18.94 -22.93 32.49
CA SER A 536 -19.47 -23.16 33.83
C SER A 536 -19.75 -21.90 34.66
N GLU A 537 -19.42 -20.70 34.16
CA GLU A 537 -19.77 -19.41 34.79
C GLU A 537 -20.87 -18.62 34.04
N ASN A 538 -21.71 -19.28 33.26
CA ASN A 538 -23.03 -18.74 32.92
C ASN A 538 -24.05 -19.35 33.89
N PRO A 539 -24.29 -18.77 35.09
CA PRO A 539 -25.44 -19.20 35.86
C PRO A 539 -26.65 -18.93 34.98
N ASP A 540 -27.43 -19.98 34.73
CA ASP A 540 -28.76 -19.84 34.15
C ASP A 540 -29.45 -18.67 34.85
N PRO A 541 -29.89 -17.61 34.14
CA PRO A 541 -30.64 -16.53 34.78
C PRO A 541 -32.00 -16.99 35.36
N PHE A 542 -32.30 -18.30 35.33
CA PHE A 542 -33.53 -18.90 35.83
C PHE A 542 -33.38 -20.10 36.81
N GLU A 543 -32.26 -20.25 37.53
CA GLU A 543 -32.22 -21.09 38.75
C GLU A 543 -32.10 -20.29 40.07
#